data_AF-A0A9X0UKB0-F1
#
_entry.id   AF-A0A9X0UKB0-F1
#
_cell.length_a   1.000
_cell.length_b   1.000
_cell.length_c   1.000
_cell.angle_alpha   90.00
_cell.angle_beta   90.00
_cell.angle_gamma   90.00
#
_symmetry.space_group_name_H-M   'P 1'
#
loop_
_entity.id
_entity.type
_entity.pdbx_description
1 polymer ?
#
loop_
_entity_poly.entity_id
_entity_poly.type
_entity_poly.pdbx_seq_one_letter_code
_entity_poly.pdbx_strand_id
1 'polypeptide(L)'
;MGWGCHPDTMAIASAQYAAKQEVGETADGLTYAKAYRNHYENQNKNNPGISGLDSYLAELDQNIAWKEEGKTDEEIRQIQAELFHRTLMKNR
;
A
#
# COMPACT_ATOMS: atom_id res chain seq x y z
N MET A 1 -0.39 16.60 18.54
CA MET A 1 -0.68 15.19 18.27
C MET A 1 -1.23 15.10 16.85
N GLY A 2 -0.41 14.73 15.87
CA GLY A 2 -0.85 14.53 14.49
C GLY A 2 -0.64 13.07 14.14
N TRP A 3 -1.57 12.21 14.52
CA TRP A 3 -1.62 10.85 14.00
C TRP A 3 -2.00 10.98 12.53
N GLY A 4 -1.02 10.78 11.63
CA GLY A 4 -1.27 10.68 10.21
C GLY A 4 -2.38 9.66 10.01
N CYS A 5 -3.53 10.14 9.55
CA CYS A 5 -4.66 9.30 9.19
C CYS A 5 -4.14 8.26 8.21
N HIS A 6 -4.02 7.02 8.68
CA HIS A 6 -4.04 5.91 7.75
C HIS A 6 -5.27 6.09 6.87
N PRO A 7 -5.16 5.79 5.57
CA PRO A 7 -6.31 5.78 4.70
C PRO A 7 -7.46 5.05 5.38
N ASP A 8 -8.63 5.68 5.43
CA ASP A 8 -9.78 5.30 6.24
C ASP A 8 -9.90 3.77 6.33
N THR A 9 -9.91 3.19 7.53
CA THR A 9 -9.87 1.72 7.71
C THR A 9 -10.93 1.01 6.86
N MET A 10 -12.05 1.68 6.58
CA MET A 10 -13.09 1.19 5.66
C MET A 10 -12.66 1.17 4.19
N ALA A 11 -11.92 2.19 3.72
CA ALA A 11 -11.37 2.25 2.37
C ALA A 11 -10.35 1.13 2.11
N ILE A 12 -9.50 0.83 3.11
CA ILE A 12 -8.58 -0.31 3.05
C ILE A 12 -9.37 -1.62 2.95
N ALA A 13 -10.30 -1.87 3.87
CA ALA A 13 -11.08 -3.11 3.90
C ALA A 13 -11.89 -3.30 2.61
N SER A 14 -12.50 -2.23 2.09
CA SER A 14 -13.26 -2.22 0.84
C SER A 14 -12.38 -2.57 -0.36
N ALA A 15 -11.22 -1.93 -0.50
CA ALA A 15 -10.29 -2.20 -1.58
C ALA A 15 -9.71 -3.62 -1.50
N GLN A 16 -9.43 -4.13 -0.31
CA GLN A 16 -8.99 -5.53 -0.11
C GLN A 16 -10.06 -6.53 -0.55
N TYR A 17 -11.31 -6.30 -0.16
CA TYR A 17 -12.42 -7.17 -0.53
C TYR A 17 -12.67 -7.16 -2.05
N ALA A 18 -12.66 -5.98 -2.67
CA ALA A 18 -12.83 -5.83 -4.11
C ALA A 18 -11.69 -6.50 -4.89
N ALA A 19 -10.44 -6.31 -4.45
CA ALA A 19 -9.28 -6.97 -5.05
C ALA A 19 -9.39 -8.50 -4.97
N LYS A 20 -9.72 -9.06 -3.79
CA LYS A 20 -9.90 -10.52 -3.62
C LYS A 20 -11.01 -11.08 -4.52
N GLN A 21 -12.10 -10.35 -4.71
CA GLN A 21 -13.17 -10.78 -5.62
C GLN A 21 -12.73 -10.74 -7.09
N GLU A 22 -11.90 -9.76 -7.48
CA GLU A 22 -11.44 -9.62 -8.86
C GLU A 22 -10.40 -10.70 -9.23
N VAL A 23 -9.39 -10.90 -8.40
CA VAL A 23 -8.29 -11.81 -8.71
C VAL A 23 -8.49 -13.24 -8.18
N GLY A 24 -9.44 -13.43 -7.27
CA GLY A 24 -9.67 -14.68 -6.55
C GLY A 24 -8.77 -14.85 -5.33
N GLU A 25 -9.21 -15.65 -4.35
CA GLU A 25 -8.49 -15.85 -3.08
C GLU A 25 -7.13 -16.56 -3.24
N THR A 26 -6.90 -17.21 -4.38
CA THR A 26 -5.66 -17.94 -4.69
C THR A 26 -4.70 -17.15 -5.59
N ALA A 27 -4.99 -15.87 -5.84
CA ALA A 27 -4.12 -15.03 -6.65
C ALA A 27 -2.72 -14.89 -6.03
N ASP A 28 -1.71 -14.81 -6.89
CA ASP A 28 -0.35 -14.47 -6.47
C ASP A 28 -0.31 -13.06 -5.85
N GLY A 29 0.65 -12.85 -4.96
CA GLY A 29 0.81 -11.60 -4.21
C GLY A 29 1.04 -10.37 -5.09
N LEU A 30 1.69 -10.50 -6.25
CA LEU A 30 1.86 -9.39 -7.19
C LEU A 30 0.54 -9.03 -7.88
N THR A 31 -0.19 -10.04 -8.35
CA THR A 31 -1.49 -9.87 -8.99
C THR A 31 -2.49 -9.22 -8.04
N TYR A 32 -2.53 -9.70 -6.79
CA TYR A 32 -3.33 -9.10 -5.73
C TYR A 32 -2.93 -7.65 -5.41
N ALA A 33 -1.63 -7.35 -5.29
CA ALA A 33 -1.14 -6.02 -4.97
C ALA A 33 -1.54 -4.98 -6.04
N LYS A 34 -1.46 -5.36 -7.33
CA LYS A 34 -1.89 -4.51 -8.45
C LYS A 34 -3.39 -4.23 -8.40
N ALA A 35 -4.21 -5.27 -8.19
CA ALA A 35 -5.67 -5.10 -8.07
C ALA A 35 -6.04 -4.22 -6.88
N TYR A 36 -5.42 -4.46 -5.72
CA TYR A 36 -5.63 -3.65 -4.51
C TYR A 36 -5.32 -2.17 -4.75
N ARG A 37 -4.15 -1.85 -5.34
CA ARG A 37 -3.76 -0.47 -5.66
C ARG A 37 -4.78 0.24 -6.55
N ASN A 38 -5.26 -0.44 -7.60
CA ASN A 38 -6.27 0.12 -8.50
C ASN A 38 -7.62 0.35 -7.82
N HIS A 39 -8.12 -0.62 -7.05
CA HIS A 39 -9.37 -0.44 -6.31
C HIS A 39 -9.26 0.67 -5.28
N TYR A 40 -8.13 0.71 -4.57
CA TYR A 40 -7.86 1.72 -3.57
C TYR A 40 -7.79 3.14 -4.19
N GLU A 41 -7.09 3.34 -5.30
CA GLU A 41 -7.09 4.62 -6.02
C GLU A 41 -8.51 4.98 -6.50
N ASN A 42 -9.21 4.06 -7.16
CA ASN A 42 -10.50 4.37 -7.77
C ASN A 42 -11.59 4.73 -6.74
N GLN A 43 -11.57 4.08 -5.58
CA GLN A 43 -12.49 4.38 -4.48
C GLN A 43 -12.22 5.75 -3.85
N ASN A 44 -10.96 6.22 -3.87
CA ASN A 44 -10.52 7.35 -3.07
C ASN A 44 -10.14 8.60 -3.89
N LYS A 45 -9.98 8.48 -5.22
CA LYS A 45 -9.58 9.59 -6.13
C LYS A 45 -10.48 10.82 -6.05
N ASN A 46 -11.75 10.65 -5.69
CA ASN A 46 -12.74 11.71 -5.58
C ASN A 46 -13.10 12.04 -4.12
N ASN A 47 -12.40 11.44 -3.15
CA ASN A 47 -12.69 11.64 -1.73
C ASN A 47 -11.76 12.73 -1.16
N PRO A 48 -12.25 13.98 -0.98
CA PRO A 48 -11.44 15.06 -0.43
C PRO A 48 -11.07 14.85 1.06
N GLY A 49 -11.69 13.87 1.73
CA GLY A 49 -11.40 13.54 3.13
C GLY A 49 -10.14 12.70 3.34
N ILE A 50 -9.52 12.17 2.27
CA ILE A 50 -8.35 11.29 2.39
C ILE A 50 -7.09 12.12 2.22
N SER A 51 -6.58 12.59 3.35
CA SER A 51 -5.26 13.20 3.43
C SER A 51 -4.18 12.15 3.21
N GLY A 52 -3.23 12.41 2.32
CA GLY A 52 -2.09 11.51 2.06
C GLY A 52 -2.37 10.35 1.10
N LEU A 53 -3.43 10.45 0.28
CA LEU A 53 -3.74 9.46 -0.77
C LEU A 53 -2.54 9.22 -1.70
N ASP A 54 -1.93 10.28 -2.25
CA ASP A 54 -0.78 10.17 -3.14
C ASP A 54 0.43 9.48 -2.48
N SER A 55 0.72 9.82 -1.22
CA SER A 55 1.82 9.20 -0.48
C SER A 55 1.61 7.70 -0.31
N TYR A 56 0.39 7.30 0.07
CA TYR A 56 0.06 5.89 0.23
C TYR A 56 0.05 5.14 -1.10
N LEU A 57 -0.46 5.74 -2.18
CA LEU A 57 -0.40 5.15 -3.52
C LEU A 57 1.06 4.94 -3.96
N ALA A 58 1.94 5.91 -3.70
CA ALA A 58 3.38 5.76 -3.98
C ALA A 58 4.02 4.62 -3.17
N GLU A 59 3.62 4.43 -1.91
CA GLU A 59 4.06 3.26 -1.11
C GLU A 59 3.57 1.94 -1.71
N LEU A 60 2.33 1.88 -2.22
CA LEU A 60 1.82 0.69 -2.90
C LEU A 60 2.54 0.42 -4.22
N ASP A 61 2.78 1.44 -5.03
CA ASP A 61 3.53 1.34 -6.29
C ASP A 61 4.97 0.86 -6.04
N GLN A 62 5.63 1.34 -4.98
CA GLN A 62 6.95 0.88 -4.59
C GLN A 62 6.95 -0.60 -4.16
N ASN A 63 5.93 -1.04 -3.43
CA ASN A 63 5.76 -2.44 -3.03
C ASN A 63 5.52 -3.35 -4.24
N ILE A 64 4.73 -2.90 -5.21
CA ILE A 64 4.50 -3.62 -6.47
C ILE A 64 5.82 -3.74 -7.22
N ALA A 65 6.58 -2.65 -7.37
CA ALA A 65 7.88 -2.68 -8.05
C ALA A 65 8.83 -3.70 -7.42
N TRP A 66 8.93 -3.76 -6.09
CA TRP A 66 9.75 -4.77 -5.40
C TRP A 66 9.29 -6.20 -5.66
N LYS A 67 7.98 -6.44 -5.70
CA LYS A 67 7.42 -7.76 -6.06
C LYS A 67 7.70 -8.10 -7.53
N GLU A 68 7.67 -7.13 -8.44
CA GLU A 68 8.06 -7.32 -9.85
C GLU A 68 9.55 -7.65 -10.01
N GLU A 69 10.40 -7.11 -9.14
CA GLU A 69 11.82 -7.48 -9.05
C GLU A 69 12.03 -8.90 -8.46
N GLY A 70 10.97 -9.58 -8.04
CA GLY A 70 11.02 -10.93 -7.46
C GLY A 70 11.38 -10.96 -5.97
N LYS A 71 11.31 -9.82 -5.26
CA LYS A 71 11.57 -9.78 -3.81
C LYS A 71 10.44 -10.45 -3.05
N THR A 72 10.82 -11.20 -2.02
CA THR A 72 9.87 -11.82 -1.09
C THR A 72 9.24 -10.78 -0.15
N ASP A 73 8.08 -11.11 0.43
CA ASP A 73 7.43 -10.25 1.44
C ASP A 73 8.32 -9.98 2.66
N GLU A 74 9.23 -10.89 3.00
CA GLU A 74 10.16 -10.72 4.11
C GLU A 74 11.28 -9.71 3.78
N GLU A 75 11.85 -9.78 2.57
CA GLU A 75 12.82 -8.78 2.09
C GLU A 75 12.19 -7.39 2.00
N ILE A 76 10.96 -7.31 1.50
CA ILE A 76 10.22 -6.05 1.44
C ILE A 76 10.04 -5.45 2.83
N ARG A 77 9.67 -6.25 3.83
CA ARG A 77 9.57 -5.79 5.23
C ARG A 77 10.90 -5.31 5.79
N GLN A 78 12.00 -5.99 5.49
CA GLN A 78 13.33 -5.54 5.91
C GLN A 78 13.72 -4.22 5.26
N ILE A 79 13.50 -4.06 3.95
CA ILE A 79 13.77 -2.81 3.23
C ILE A 79 12.95 -1.66 3.81
N GLN A 80 11.66 -1.87 4.08
CA GLN A 80 10.80 -0.86 4.71
C GLN A 80 11.29 -0.49 6.12
N ALA A 81 11.67 -1.49 6.93
CA ALA A 81 12.21 -1.26 8.26
C ALA A 81 13.52 -0.45 8.20
N GLU A 82 14.43 -0.77 7.28
CA GLU A 82 15.68 -0.03 7.09
C GLU A 82 15.44 1.41 6.62
N LEU A 83 14.51 1.62 5.68
CA LEU A 83 14.13 2.96 5.22
C LEU A 83 13.54 3.80 6.35
N PHE A 84 12.70 3.19 7.20
CA PHE A 84 12.14 3.83 8.38
C PHE A 84 13.23 4.19 9.40
N HIS A 85 14.11 3.24 9.74
CA HIS A 85 15.25 3.48 10.63
C HIS A 85 16.17 4.58 10.11
N ARG A 86 16.48 4.60 8.82
CA ARG A 86 17.34 5.63 8.20
C ARG A 86 16.69 7.02 8.25
N THR A 87 15.38 7.10 8.09
CA THR A 87 14.62 8.36 8.18
C THR A 87 14.62 8.91 9.61
N LEU A 88 14.40 8.05 10.61
CA LEU A 88 14.48 8.43 12.02
C LEU A 88 15.87 8.91 12.44
N MET A 89 16.92 8.27 11.91
CA MET A 89 18.31 8.63 12.21
C MET A 89 18.79 9.91 11.52
N LYS A 90 18.18 10.30 10.39
CA LYS A 90 18.50 11.57 9.69
C LYS A 90 17.82 12.80 10.27
N ASN A 91 16.71 12.62 10.99
CA ASN A 91 15.95 13.71 11.62
C ASN A 91 16.37 13.96 13.09
N ARG A 92 17.55 13.49 13.48
CA ARG A 92 18.18 13.68 14.79
C ARG A 92 19.37 14.62 14.66
#